data_AF-A0A6L3X2D1-F1
#
_entry.id   AF-A0A6L3X2D1-F1
#
_cell.length_a   1.000
_cell.length_b   1.000
_cell.length_c   1.000
_cell.angle_alpha   90.00
_cell.angle_beta   90.00
_cell.angle_gamma   90.00
#
_symmetry.space_group_name_H-M   'P 1'
#
loop_
_entity.id
_entity.type
_entity.pdbx_description
1 polymer ?
#
loop_
_entity_poly.entity_id
_entity_poly.type
_entity_poly.pdbx_seq_one_letter_code
_entity_poly.pdbx_strand_id
1 'polypeptide(L)'
;ARQGKAGRLRLQAGDPLIERPLLSQGAAWIIRRILANEAQPLPDSALPQVAPLAWKTGTSYGYRDAWAIGLNARYVIGIWTGRPDGTPVAGQFGFASAVPLLNQVNNMLQSRAMVDEARLPRDPRPASVGRGVICWPGGQSLPVGG
;
A
#
# COMPACT_ATOMS: atom_id res chain seq x y z
N ALA A 1 -2.65 -6.31 -0.04
CA ALA A 1 -3.69 -6.51 1.00
C ALA A 1 -4.48 -7.80 0.81
N ARG A 2 -5.31 -7.94 -0.24
CA ARG A 2 -6.17 -9.13 -0.44
C ARG A 2 -5.58 -10.13 -1.45
N GLN A 3 -4.27 -10.34 -1.40
CA GLN A 3 -3.58 -11.29 -2.30
C GLN A 3 -3.88 -11.08 -3.81
N GLY A 4 -4.10 -9.83 -4.23
CA GLY A 4 -4.41 -9.47 -5.62
C GLY A 4 -5.90 -9.47 -6.00
N LYS A 5 -6.80 -9.82 -5.07
CA LYS A 5 -8.25 -9.69 -5.27
C LYS A 5 -8.73 -8.25 -5.04
N ALA A 6 -9.56 -7.75 -5.94
CA ALA A 6 -10.28 -6.49 -5.80
C ALA A 6 -11.75 -6.78 -5.47
N GLY A 7 -12.30 -6.09 -4.47
CA GLY A 7 -13.71 -6.21 -4.08
C GLY A 7 -14.52 -4.99 -4.52
N ARG A 8 -15.81 -5.19 -4.82
CA ARG A 8 -16.77 -4.08 -4.90
C ARG A 8 -16.96 -3.47 -3.52
N LEU A 9 -17.04 -2.14 -3.44
CA LEU A 9 -17.29 -1.45 -2.17
C LEU A 9 -18.66 -1.86 -1.62
N ARG A 10 -18.67 -2.19 -0.33
CA ARG A 10 -19.85 -2.50 0.47
C ARG A 10 -20.11 -1.31 1.39
N LEU A 11 -21.32 -0.77 1.37
CA LEU A 11 -21.70 0.36 2.22
C LEU A 11 -22.45 -0.11 3.46
N GLN A 12 -23.14 -1.24 3.35
CA GLN A 12 -23.87 -1.87 4.45
C GLN A 12 -23.31 -3.25 4.76
N ALA A 13 -23.48 -3.69 6.00
CA ALA A 13 -23.00 -4.99 6.46
C ALA A 13 -23.67 -6.18 5.73
N GLY A 14 -24.88 -5.98 5.19
CA GLY A 14 -25.62 -6.97 4.42
C GLY A 14 -25.24 -7.06 2.94
N ASP A 15 -24.55 -6.05 2.38
CA ASP A 15 -24.20 -6.04 0.95
C ASP A 15 -23.33 -7.26 0.61
N PRO A 16 -23.48 -7.92 -0.56
CA PRO A 16 -22.67 -9.08 -0.90
C PRO A 16 -21.20 -8.71 -1.12
N LEU A 17 -20.30 -9.62 -0.72
CA LEU A 17 -18.88 -9.51 -1.08
C LEU A 17 -18.67 -10.07 -2.49
N ILE A 18 -18.51 -9.18 -3.46
CA ILE A 18 -18.18 -9.53 -4.84
C ILE A 18 -16.71 -9.21 -5.08
N GLU A 19 -15.92 -10.24 -5.36
CA GLU A 19 -14.48 -10.13 -5.63
C GLU A 19 -14.12 -10.59 -7.04
N ARG A 20 -13.10 -9.95 -7.60
CA ARG A 20 -12.47 -10.38 -8.85
C ARG A 20 -10.93 -10.37 -8.71
N PRO A 21 -10.22 -11.29 -9.37
CA PRO A 21 -8.76 -11.20 -9.47
C PRO A 21 -8.39 -9.94 -10.27
N LEU A 22 -7.41 -9.18 -9.79
CA LEU A 22 -6.84 -8.01 -10.48
C LEU A 22 -5.34 -8.18 -10.71
N LEU A 23 -4.63 -8.71 -9.72
CA LEU A 23 -3.19 -8.97 -9.77
C LEU A 23 -2.91 -10.40 -9.30
N SER A 24 -1.76 -10.95 -9.69
CA SER A 24 -1.25 -12.16 -9.05
C SER A 24 -0.91 -11.87 -7.58
N GLN A 25 -0.95 -12.91 -6.75
CA GLN A 25 -0.57 -12.79 -5.35
C GLN A 25 0.87 -12.26 -5.19
N GLY A 26 1.79 -12.74 -6.03
CA GLY A 26 3.19 -12.30 -6.03
C GLY A 26 3.34 -10.82 -6.39
N ALA A 27 2.68 -10.36 -7.46
CA ALA A 27 2.70 -8.94 -7.84
C ALA A 27 2.11 -8.04 -6.74
N ALA A 28 0.98 -8.44 -6.17
CA ALA A 28 0.34 -7.70 -5.08
C ALA A 28 1.23 -7.61 -3.82
N TRP A 29 1.99 -8.65 -3.52
CA TRP A 29 2.94 -8.68 -2.41
C TRP A 29 4.14 -7.77 -2.67
N ILE A 30 4.78 -7.88 -3.85
CA ILE A 30 5.92 -7.04 -4.24
C ILE A 30 5.56 -5.55 -4.22
N ILE A 31 4.44 -5.17 -4.87
CA ILE A 31 3.99 -3.76 -4.92
C ILE A 31 3.77 -3.21 -3.52
N ARG A 32 3.17 -4.01 -2.61
CA ARG A 32 2.96 -3.57 -1.24
C ARG A 32 4.27 -3.28 -0.52
N ARG A 33 5.27 -4.16 -0.65
CA ARG A 33 6.59 -3.99 -0.04
C ARG A 33 7.30 -2.76 -0.60
N ILE A 34 7.23 -2.52 -1.92
CA ILE A 34 7.75 -1.28 -2.53
C ILE A 34 7.09 -0.04 -1.92
N LEU A 35 5.76 -0.01 -1.85
CA LEU A 35 4.99 1.12 -1.28
C LEU A 35 5.18 1.29 0.23
N ALA A 36 5.67 0.26 0.92
CA ALA A 36 6.07 0.30 2.31
C ALA A 36 7.53 0.76 2.51
N ASN A 37 8.23 1.15 1.44
CA ASN A 37 9.66 1.44 1.44
C ASN A 37 10.54 0.22 1.84
N GLU A 38 10.05 -0.99 1.56
CA GLU A 38 10.72 -2.27 1.76
C GLU A 38 11.08 -2.91 0.40
N ALA A 39 11.50 -2.07 -0.56
CA ALA A 39 11.83 -2.53 -1.92
C ALA A 39 13.13 -3.35 -1.98
N GLN A 40 13.99 -3.22 -0.97
CA GLN A 40 15.23 -3.99 -0.90
C GLN A 40 14.94 -5.47 -0.64
N PRO A 41 15.57 -6.40 -1.39
CA PRO A 41 15.35 -7.83 -1.22
C PRO A 41 15.98 -8.31 0.10
N LEU A 42 15.15 -8.42 1.14
CA LEU A 42 15.54 -8.94 2.44
C LEU A 42 15.19 -10.44 2.60
N PRO A 43 15.91 -11.19 3.45
CA PRO A 43 15.48 -12.51 3.89
C PRO A 43 14.10 -12.46 4.55
N ASP A 44 13.32 -13.55 4.46
CA ASP A 44 11.96 -13.58 5.02
C ASP A 44 11.93 -13.40 6.55
N SER A 45 12.98 -13.81 7.25
CA SER A 45 13.14 -13.60 8.70
C SER A 45 13.35 -12.14 9.09
N ALA A 46 13.80 -11.29 8.15
CA ALA A 46 14.01 -9.87 8.38
C ALA A 46 12.79 -9.02 7.99
N LEU A 47 11.79 -9.61 7.34
CA LEU A 47 10.56 -8.92 6.97
C LEU A 47 9.52 -8.99 8.10
N PRO A 48 8.81 -7.88 8.39
CA PRO A 48 7.73 -7.91 9.36
C PRO A 48 6.59 -8.83 8.87
N GLN A 49 6.16 -9.72 9.76
CA GLN A 49 5.11 -10.71 9.50
C GLN A 49 3.76 -10.04 9.24
N VAL A 50 3.51 -8.92 9.92
CA VAL A 50 2.41 -8.00 9.63
C VAL A 50 2.97 -6.90 8.76
N ALA A 51 2.48 -6.79 7.53
CA ALA A 51 2.99 -5.78 6.62
C ALA A 51 2.68 -4.36 7.13
N PRO A 52 3.67 -3.46 7.11
CA PRO A 52 3.53 -2.10 7.63
C PRO A 52 2.60 -1.25 6.75
N LEU A 53 2.44 0.02 7.11
CA LEU A 53 1.71 0.99 6.30
C LEU A 53 2.45 1.21 4.97
N ALA A 54 1.84 0.73 3.89
CA ALA A 54 2.23 1.01 2.52
C ALA A 54 1.41 2.18 1.99
N TRP A 55 2.00 3.14 1.29
CA TRP A 55 1.23 4.30 0.82
C TRP A 55 1.79 4.94 -0.44
N LYS A 56 0.94 5.73 -1.10
CA LYS A 56 1.29 6.53 -2.28
C LYS A 56 0.58 7.88 -2.23
N THR A 57 1.28 8.92 -2.65
CA THR A 57 0.72 10.26 -2.86
C THR A 57 0.43 10.57 -4.32
N GLY A 58 -0.50 11.50 -4.52
CA GLY A 58 -0.74 12.20 -5.78
C GLY A 58 -1.06 13.67 -5.54
N THR A 59 -0.73 14.52 -6.50
CA THR A 59 -1.06 15.95 -6.49
C THR A 59 -1.59 16.30 -7.88
N SER A 60 -2.73 16.97 -7.99
CA SER A 60 -3.26 17.41 -9.28
C SER A 60 -2.51 18.65 -9.80
N TYR A 61 -2.60 18.91 -11.10
CA TYR A 61 -2.00 20.09 -11.71
C TYR A 61 -2.55 21.38 -11.08
N GLY A 62 -1.67 22.33 -10.80
CA GLY A 62 -2.04 23.60 -10.20
C GLY A 62 -2.46 23.52 -8.72
N TYR A 63 -2.04 22.48 -7.98
CA TYR A 63 -2.20 22.37 -6.52
C TYR A 63 -3.67 22.44 -6.06
N ARG A 64 -4.57 21.76 -6.77
CA ARG A 64 -6.02 21.75 -6.44
C ARG A 64 -6.40 20.61 -5.51
N ASP A 65 -5.73 19.47 -5.69
CA ASP A 65 -5.95 18.24 -4.95
C ASP A 65 -4.63 17.68 -4.45
N ALA A 66 -4.64 17.29 -3.18
CA ALA A 66 -3.59 16.51 -2.56
C ALA A 66 -4.21 15.20 -2.03
N TRP A 67 -3.72 14.09 -2.56
CA TRP A 67 -4.15 12.74 -2.23
C TRP A 67 -3.06 11.96 -1.52
N ALA A 68 -3.47 11.15 -0.54
CA ALA A 68 -2.67 10.06 -0.01
C ALA A 68 -3.56 8.81 0.12
N ILE A 69 -3.14 7.71 -0.49
CA ILE A 69 -3.79 6.40 -0.34
C ILE A 69 -2.83 5.50 0.43
N GLY A 70 -3.26 5.05 1.60
CA GLY A 70 -2.51 4.14 2.47
C GLY A 70 -3.21 2.79 2.65
N LEU A 71 -2.41 1.79 2.96
CA LEU A 71 -2.84 0.42 3.19
C LEU A 71 -2.04 -0.17 4.35
N ASN A 72 -2.73 -0.57 5.41
CA ASN A 72 -2.16 -1.40 6.46
C ASN A 72 -2.73 -2.84 6.39
N ALA A 73 -2.44 -3.67 7.38
CA ALA A 73 -2.87 -5.08 7.41
C ALA A 73 -4.38 -5.28 7.29
N ARG A 74 -5.20 -4.30 7.70
CA ARG A 74 -6.67 -4.44 7.78
C ARG A 74 -7.43 -3.40 6.96
N TYR A 75 -6.89 -2.21 6.78
CA TYR A 75 -7.58 -1.06 6.22
C TYR A 75 -6.89 -0.51 4.99
N VAL A 76 -7.71 -0.09 4.02
CA VAL A 76 -7.34 0.89 2.99
C VAL A 76 -7.85 2.24 3.47
N ILE A 77 -6.99 3.25 3.45
CA ILE A 77 -7.29 4.60 3.92
C ILE A 77 -7.04 5.55 2.75
N GLY A 78 -8.08 6.31 2.35
CA GLY A 78 -7.96 7.36 1.35
C GLY A 78 -8.12 8.72 1.99
N ILE A 79 -7.13 9.59 1.84
CA ILE A 79 -7.17 10.98 2.26
C ILE A 79 -7.13 11.87 1.03
N TRP A 80 -8.09 12.78 0.96
CA TRP A 80 -8.08 13.90 0.04
C TRP A 80 -8.11 15.19 0.83
N THR A 81 -7.36 16.17 0.34
CA THR A 81 -7.43 17.56 0.79
C THR A 81 -7.45 18.46 -0.45
N GLY A 82 -8.26 19.50 -0.40
CA GLY A 82 -8.46 20.43 -1.51
C GLY A 82 -9.64 21.34 -1.19
N ARG A 83 -9.90 22.32 -2.07
CA ARG A 83 -11.12 23.13 -1.96
C ARG A 83 -12.26 22.44 -2.73
N PRO A 84 -13.49 22.37 -2.19
CA PRO A 84 -14.63 21.79 -2.90
C PRO A 84 -14.94 22.49 -4.23
N ASP A 85 -14.62 23.77 -4.36
CA ASP A 85 -14.76 24.57 -5.59
C ASP A 85 -13.60 24.38 -6.58
N GLY A 86 -12.61 23.55 -6.24
CA GLY A 86 -11.45 23.24 -7.05
C GLY A 86 -10.42 24.37 -7.16
N THR A 87 -10.55 25.47 -6.43
CA THR A 87 -9.58 26.58 -6.51
C THR A 87 -8.19 26.18 -5.98
N PRO A 88 -7.08 26.65 -6.60
CA PRO A 88 -5.73 26.28 -6.18
C PRO A 88 -5.41 26.67 -4.75
N VAL A 89 -4.76 25.76 -4.01
CA VAL A 89 -4.18 26.06 -2.70
C VAL A 89 -2.67 26.07 -2.85
N ALA A 90 -2.08 27.27 -2.90
CA ALA A 90 -0.63 27.41 -3.05
C ALA A 90 0.12 26.66 -1.94
N GLY A 91 1.12 25.85 -2.32
CA GLY A 91 1.88 25.02 -1.38
C GLY A 91 1.19 23.72 -0.96
N GLN A 92 0.00 23.40 -1.47
CA GLN A 92 -0.66 22.13 -1.17
C GLN A 92 -0.16 21.01 -2.09
N PHE A 93 0.45 19.98 -1.51
CA PHE A 93 0.80 18.75 -2.21
C PHE A 93 0.63 17.54 -1.29
N GLY A 94 0.41 16.36 -1.88
CA GLY A 94 0.05 15.14 -1.16
C GLY A 94 0.93 14.84 0.04
N PHE A 95 2.25 14.99 -0.11
CA PHE A 95 3.22 14.74 0.96
C PHE A 95 3.09 15.69 2.16
N ALA A 96 2.93 16.99 1.93
CA ALA A 96 2.88 17.96 3.04
C ALA A 96 1.51 18.05 3.72
N SER A 97 0.42 17.68 3.02
CA SER A 97 -0.95 17.90 3.50
C SER A 97 -1.71 16.60 3.80
N ALA A 98 -1.74 15.67 2.85
CA ALA A 98 -2.52 14.44 2.98
C ALA A 98 -1.82 13.34 3.80
N VAL A 99 -0.48 13.23 3.73
CA VAL A 99 0.28 12.20 4.47
C VAL A 99 0.22 12.37 6.00
N PRO A 100 0.36 13.58 6.58
CA PRO A 100 0.21 13.75 8.02
C PRO A 100 -1.16 13.29 8.54
N LEU A 101 -2.23 13.57 7.80
CA LEU A 101 -3.58 13.10 8.12
C LEU A 101 -3.72 11.59 7.98
N LEU A 102 -3.12 11.01 6.92
CA LEU A 102 -3.08 9.56 6.73
C LEU A 102 -2.42 8.87 7.94
N ASN A 103 -1.29 9.39 8.43
CA ASN A 103 -0.58 8.84 9.58
C ASN A 103 -1.42 8.95 10.86
N GLN A 104 -2.08 10.09 11.10
CA GLN A 104 -2.97 10.26 12.25
C GLN A 104 -4.11 9.23 12.24
N VAL A 105 -4.81 9.07 11.10
CA VAL A 105 -5.90 8.09 10.98
C VAL A 105 -5.38 6.66 11.14
N ASN A 106 -4.24 6.32 10.53
CA ASN A 106 -3.63 5.01 10.71
C ASN A 106 -3.32 4.72 12.19
N ASN A 107 -2.76 5.68 12.92
CA ASN A 107 -2.43 5.51 14.34
C ASN A 107 -3.70 5.29 15.18
N MET A 108 -4.79 6.02 14.89
CA MET A 108 -6.08 5.81 15.56
C MET A 108 -6.70 4.43 15.26
N LEU A 109 -6.53 3.91 14.05
CA LEU A 109 -7.02 2.58 13.68
C LEU A 109 -6.14 1.47 14.28
N GLN A 110 -4.83 1.69 14.39
CA GLN A 110 -3.89 0.74 14.97
C GLN A 110 -4.00 0.66 16.49
N SER A 111 -4.24 1.76 17.22
CA SER A 111 -4.41 1.71 18.68
C SER A 111 -5.58 0.82 19.10
N ARG A 112 -6.64 0.76 18.30
CA ARG A 112 -7.76 -0.17 18.48
C ARG A 112 -7.39 -1.62 18.17
N ALA A 113 -6.43 -1.83 17.27
CA ALA A 113 -6.00 -3.15 16.81
C ALA A 113 -4.85 -3.74 17.65
N MET A 114 -4.02 -2.93 18.32
CA MET A 114 -2.95 -3.40 19.22
C MET A 114 -3.49 -4.20 20.41
N VAL A 115 -4.75 -3.98 20.79
CA VAL A 115 -5.47 -4.82 21.76
C VAL A 115 -5.63 -6.27 21.26
N ASP A 116 -5.41 -6.51 19.95
CA ASP A 116 -5.68 -7.77 19.26
C ASP A 116 -4.64 -8.08 18.16
N GLU A 117 -3.36 -7.79 18.44
CA GLU A 117 -2.26 -7.88 17.46
C GLU A 117 -2.12 -9.29 16.87
N ALA A 118 -2.39 -10.33 17.68
CA ALA A 118 -2.41 -11.72 17.26
C ALA A 118 -3.44 -12.02 16.14
N ARG A 119 -4.48 -11.20 15.98
CA ARG A 119 -5.50 -11.34 14.93
C ARG A 119 -5.24 -10.49 13.69
N LEU A 120 -4.10 -9.78 13.61
CA LEU A 120 -3.75 -9.06 12.40
C LEU A 120 -3.41 -10.02 11.25
N PRO A 121 -3.91 -9.78 10.02
CA PRO A 121 -3.55 -10.59 8.87
C PRO A 121 -2.03 -10.56 8.62
N ARG A 122 -1.43 -11.74 8.53
CA ARG A 122 -0.03 -11.91 8.12
C ARG A 122 0.12 -11.74 6.62
N ASP A 123 1.32 -11.34 6.18
CA ASP A 123 1.64 -11.11 4.77
C ASP A 123 2.95 -11.84 4.35
N PRO A 124 2.96 -13.19 4.43
CA PRO A 124 4.13 -13.99 4.09
C PRO A 124 4.46 -13.88 2.60
N ARG A 125 5.73 -14.06 2.24
CA ARG A 125 6.17 -14.11 0.84
C ARG A 125 5.47 -15.25 0.10
N PRO A 126 4.76 -14.99 -1.00
CA PRO A 126 4.15 -16.04 -1.82
C PRO A 126 5.23 -16.90 -2.49
N ALA A 127 4.97 -18.20 -2.66
CA ALA A 127 5.90 -19.13 -3.33
C ALA A 127 6.22 -18.74 -4.78
N SER A 128 5.37 -17.93 -5.42
CA SER A 128 5.58 -17.39 -6.76
C SER A 128 6.57 -16.22 -6.81
N VAL A 129 7.05 -15.73 -5.66
CA VAL A 129 8.03 -14.64 -5.58
C VAL A 129 9.42 -15.22 -5.34
N GLY A 130 10.27 -15.12 -6.37
CA GLY A 130 11.68 -15.50 -6.32
C GLY A 130 12.62 -14.29 -6.20
N ARG A 131 13.92 -14.58 -6.07
CA ARG A 131 15.01 -13.60 -6.20
C ARG A 131 15.83 -13.95 -7.43
N GLY A 132 16.30 -12.93 -8.15
CA GLY A 132 17.18 -13.08 -9.30
C GLY A 132 18.24 -11.98 -9.29
N VAL A 133 19.41 -12.29 -9.85
CA VAL A 133 20.46 -11.29 -10.09
C VAL A 133 20.21 -10.68 -11.47
N ILE A 134 20.30 -9.36 -11.56
CA ILE A 134 20.02 -8.62 -12.79
C ILE A 134 21.23 -7.77 -13.22
N CYS A 135 21.38 -7.55 -14.52
CA CYS A 135 22.26 -6.54 -15.07
C CYS A 135 21.62 -5.15 -14.92
N TRP A 136 22.28 -4.25 -14.19
CA TRP A 136 21.92 -2.83 -14.17
C TRP A 136 22.71 -2.08 -15.29
N PRO A 137 22.09 -1.23 -16.15
CA PRO A 137 20.75 -0.71 -16.04
C PRO A 137 19.60 -1.46 -16.71
N GLY A 138 19.90 -2.53 -17.44
CA GLY A 138 18.93 -3.18 -18.32
C GLY A 138 17.80 -3.92 -17.61
N GLY A 139 17.95 -4.29 -16.34
CA GLY A 139 16.94 -5.08 -15.60
C GLY A 139 16.82 -6.53 -16.08
N GLN A 140 17.73 -6.98 -16.95
CA GLN A 140 17.74 -8.32 -17.53
C GLN A 140 18.37 -9.32 -16.56
N SER A 141 17.87 -10.56 -16.56
CA SER A 141 18.43 -11.62 -15.70
C SER A 141 19.85 -11.98 -16.14
N LEU A 142 20.74 -12.16 -15.17
CA LEU A 142 22.06 -12.71 -15.43
C LEU A 142 21.98 -14.23 -15.62
N PRO A 143 22.61 -14.80 -16.66
CA PRO A 143 22.74 -16.25 -16.79
C PRO A 143 23.44 -16.85 -15.57
N VAL A 144 23.06 -18.07 -15.19
CA VAL A 144 23.73 -18.78 -14.09
C VAL A 144 25.17 -19.08 -14.50
N GLY A 145 26.15 -18.40 -13.90
CA GLY A 145 27.58 -18.62 -14.13
C GLY A 145 28.36 -17.46 -14.78
N GLY A 146 27.77 -16.27 -14.90
CA GLY A 146 28.46 -15.02 -15.30
C GLY A 146 28.99 -14.21 -14.12
#